data_AF-A0A0V0YNT8-F1
#
_entry.id   AF-A0A0V0YNT8-F1
#
_cell.length_a   1.000
_cell.length_b   1.000
_cell.length_c   1.000
_cell.angle_alpha   90.00
_cell.angle_beta   90.00
_cell.angle_gamma   90.00
#
_symmetry.space_group_name_H-M   'P 1'
#
loop_
_entity.id
_entity.type
_entity.pdbx_description
1 polymer ?
#
loop_
_entity_poly.entity_id
_entity_poly.type
_entity_poly.pdbx_seq_one_letter_code
_entity_poly.pdbx_strand_id
1 'polypeptide(L)'
;LFRIYIQPQWIFDCVNARMLLPVEDYYVGVKLPPHLSPFTEEKEGDYIPIEKIKLLEYQGKDVSNLLEKSGNVKVNASLQARESDNQQPSKRKEMKKEKMKMKKARKVEIAENPLKALEVKPGVVHKENGQKKLAEEKEELKLREMMIAKKYRRAYQKMKFGQKRQAKEVRKLVKKRKMIEDAVHENSEVIQDD
;
A
#
# COMPACT_ATOMS: atom_id res chain seq x y z
N LEU A 1 -41.81 3.14 -30.66
CA LEU A 1 -41.26 3.37 -29.30
C LEU A 1 -40.58 2.09 -28.84
N PHE A 2 -39.28 2.13 -28.58
CA PHE A 2 -38.54 1.01 -28.00
C PHE A 2 -38.77 0.99 -26.48
N ARG A 3 -39.26 -0.14 -25.96
CA ARG A 3 -39.44 -0.37 -24.52
C ARG A 3 -38.17 -1.02 -23.99
N ILE A 4 -37.63 -0.51 -22.90
CA ILE A 4 -36.42 -1.04 -22.26
C ILE A 4 -36.85 -1.64 -20.92
N TYR A 5 -36.56 -2.93 -20.72
CA TYR A 5 -36.88 -3.64 -19.50
C TYR A 5 -35.66 -3.65 -18.58
N ILE A 6 -35.85 -3.10 -17.38
CA ILE A 6 -34.78 -2.89 -16.40
C ILE A 6 -35.20 -3.43 -15.03
N GLN A 7 -34.21 -3.78 -14.22
CA GLN A 7 -34.44 -4.21 -12.86
C GLN A 7 -34.69 -3.00 -11.93
N PRO A 8 -35.56 -3.12 -10.90
CA PRO A 8 -35.88 -2.01 -9.99
C PRO A 8 -34.67 -1.40 -9.27
N GLN A 9 -33.58 -2.17 -9.13
CA GLN A 9 -32.32 -1.73 -8.52
C GLN A 9 -31.77 -0.44 -9.16
N TRP A 10 -31.95 -0.27 -10.48
CA TRP A 10 -31.45 0.90 -11.21
C TRP A 10 -31.99 2.21 -10.63
N ILE A 11 -33.25 2.23 -10.19
CA ILE A 11 -33.90 3.43 -9.63
C ILE A 11 -33.19 3.83 -8.33
N PHE A 12 -32.95 2.87 -7.43
CA PHE A 12 -32.32 3.15 -6.14
C PHE A 12 -30.86 3.59 -6.30
N ASP A 13 -30.11 2.94 -7.20
CA ASP A 13 -28.72 3.32 -7.44
C ASP A 13 -28.62 4.70 -8.09
N CYS A 14 -29.54 5.07 -9.00
CA CYS A 14 -29.61 6.43 -9.56
C CYS A 14 -29.91 7.48 -8.48
N VAL A 15 -30.85 7.19 -7.57
CA VAL A 15 -31.18 8.09 -6.45
C VAL A 15 -29.99 8.24 -5.50
N ASN A 16 -29.31 7.14 -5.17
CA ASN A 16 -28.12 7.14 -4.32
C ASN A 16 -26.96 7.92 -4.95
N ALA A 17 -26.77 7.78 -6.26
CA ALA A 17 -25.74 8.46 -7.02
C ALA A 17 -26.09 9.93 -7.36
N ARG A 18 -27.38 10.30 -7.28
CA ARG A 18 -27.96 11.57 -7.74
C ARG A 18 -27.64 11.86 -9.21
N MET A 19 -27.57 10.81 -10.03
CA MET A 19 -27.32 10.87 -11.47
C MET A 19 -27.95 9.68 -12.19
N LEU A 20 -28.16 9.82 -13.50
CA LEU A 20 -28.61 8.73 -14.36
C LEU A 20 -27.43 7.81 -14.66
N LEU A 21 -27.53 6.57 -14.19
CA LEU A 21 -26.53 5.53 -14.44
C LEU A 21 -26.79 4.83 -15.79
N PRO A 22 -25.75 4.26 -16.44
CA PRO A 22 -25.91 3.39 -17.59
C PRO A 22 -26.90 2.26 -17.30
N VAL A 23 -27.71 1.92 -18.30
CA VAL A 23 -28.84 0.99 -18.14
C VAL A 23 -28.43 -0.45 -18.44
N GLU A 24 -27.34 -0.61 -19.19
CA GLU A 24 -26.81 -1.88 -19.69
C GLU A 24 -26.53 -2.89 -18.57
N ASP A 25 -25.99 -2.41 -17.45
CA ASP A 25 -25.66 -3.23 -16.29
C ASP A 25 -26.90 -3.69 -15.49
N TYR A 26 -28.08 -3.16 -15.82
CA TYR A 26 -29.34 -3.37 -15.08
C TYR A 26 -30.42 -4.09 -15.91
N TYR A 27 -30.06 -4.65 -17.06
CA TYR A 27 -30.98 -5.45 -17.86
C TYR A 27 -31.43 -6.72 -17.13
N VAL A 28 -32.62 -7.18 -17.47
CA VAL A 28 -33.19 -8.41 -16.90
C VAL A 28 -32.28 -9.60 -17.24
N GLY A 29 -31.84 -10.34 -16.21
CA GLY A 29 -30.96 -11.51 -16.37
C GLY A 29 -29.47 -11.20 -16.27
N VAL A 30 -29.07 -9.93 -16.28
CA VAL A 30 -27.68 -9.51 -16.04
C VAL A 30 -27.38 -9.54 -14.54
N LYS A 31 -26.12 -9.83 -14.19
CA LYS A 31 -25.63 -9.74 -12.82
C LYS A 31 -25.49 -8.27 -12.44
N LEU A 32 -26.32 -7.85 -11.48
CA LEU A 32 -26.34 -6.48 -10.99
C LEU A 32 -24.97 -5.99 -10.49
N PRO A 33 -24.66 -4.70 -10.68
CA PRO A 33 -23.52 -4.06 -10.04
C PRO A 33 -23.54 -4.20 -8.52
N PRO A 34 -22.38 -4.32 -7.86
CA PRO A 34 -22.31 -4.25 -6.40
C PRO A 34 -22.85 -2.91 -5.90
N HIS A 35 -23.88 -2.96 -5.06
CA HIS A 35 -24.49 -1.75 -4.52
C HIS A 35 -23.56 -1.05 -3.51
N LEU A 36 -23.56 0.28 -3.53
CA LEU A 36 -22.81 1.10 -2.59
C LEU A 36 -23.80 1.69 -1.57
N SER A 37 -23.48 1.59 -0.27
CA SER A 37 -24.33 2.17 0.77
C SER A 37 -24.28 3.70 0.71
N PRO A 38 -25.43 4.40 0.73
CA PRO A 38 -25.48 5.86 0.73
C PRO A 38 -25.04 6.47 2.07
N PHE A 39 -24.98 5.66 3.14
CA PHE A 39 -24.67 6.10 4.49
C PHE A 39 -23.20 5.94 4.89
N THR A 40 -22.38 5.38 4.00
CA THR A 40 -20.95 5.18 4.27
C THR A 40 -20.18 6.43 3.87
N GLU A 41 -19.68 7.15 4.88
CA GLU A 41 -18.74 8.25 4.69
C GLU A 41 -17.32 7.71 4.55
N GLU A 42 -16.61 8.16 3.52
CA GLU A 42 -15.21 7.81 3.30
C GLU A 42 -14.32 8.71 4.15
N LYS A 43 -13.49 8.10 5.00
CA LYS A 43 -12.45 8.83 5.74
C LYS A 43 -11.10 8.59 5.10
N GLU A 44 -10.20 9.55 5.31
CA GLU A 44 -8.84 9.44 4.78
C GLU A 44 -8.13 8.21 5.37
N GLY A 45 -7.72 7.28 4.50
CA GLY A 45 -7.06 6.04 4.88
C GLY A 45 -7.96 4.80 4.89
N ASP A 46 -9.27 4.95 4.69
CA ASP A 46 -10.19 3.82 4.53
C ASP A 46 -10.03 3.15 3.15
N TYR A 47 -10.49 1.90 3.06
CA TYR A 47 -10.54 1.18 1.78
C TYR A 47 -11.72 1.70 0.95
N ILE A 48 -11.43 2.24 -0.23
CA ILE A 48 -12.44 2.69 -1.19
C ILE A 48 -12.56 1.65 -2.31
N PRO A 49 -13.73 0.98 -2.46
CA PRO A 49 -13.96 0.02 -3.54
C PRO A 49 -13.83 0.65 -4.92
N ILE A 50 -13.36 -0.12 -5.91
CA ILE A 50 -13.15 0.34 -7.29
C ILE A 50 -14.47 0.83 -7.92
N GLU A 51 -15.58 0.19 -7.58
CA GLU A 51 -16.92 0.55 -8.02
C GLU A 51 -17.29 1.98 -7.58
N LYS A 52 -16.87 2.37 -6.37
CA LYS A 52 -17.04 3.73 -5.87
C LYS A 52 -16.14 4.72 -6.59
N ILE A 53 -14.90 4.32 -6.92
CA ILE A 53 -13.98 5.14 -7.71
C ILE A 53 -14.58 5.43 -9.10
N LYS A 54 -15.12 4.40 -9.78
CA LYS A 54 -15.82 4.57 -11.07
C LYS A 54 -17.00 5.54 -10.95
N LEU A 55 -17.78 5.46 -9.86
CA LEU A 55 -18.88 6.39 -9.63
C LEU A 55 -18.39 7.84 -9.45
N LEU A 56 -17.30 8.05 -8.74
CA LEU A 56 -16.69 9.38 -8.57
C LEU A 56 -16.17 9.93 -9.89
N GLU A 57 -15.61 9.07 -10.75
CA GLU A 57 -15.18 9.41 -12.10
C GLU A 57 -16.37 9.87 -12.97
N TYR A 58 -17.49 9.14 -12.95
CA TYR A 58 -18.73 9.58 -13.62
C TYR A 58 -19.25 10.93 -13.11
N GLN A 59 -19.01 11.25 -11.84
CA GLN A 59 -19.34 12.55 -11.24
C GLN A 59 -18.35 13.68 -11.61
N GLY A 60 -17.32 13.38 -12.42
CA GLY A 60 -16.30 14.36 -12.83
C GLY A 60 -15.29 14.72 -11.74
N LYS A 61 -15.16 13.90 -10.70
CA LYS A 61 -14.16 14.11 -9.64
C LYS A 61 -12.82 13.53 -10.06
N ASP A 62 -11.72 14.19 -9.68
CA ASP A 62 -10.38 13.65 -9.93
C ASP A 62 -10.11 12.42 -9.06
N VAL A 63 -10.06 11.25 -9.71
CA VAL A 63 -9.87 9.94 -9.10
C VAL A 63 -8.44 9.41 -9.23
N SER A 64 -7.53 10.14 -9.88
CA SER A 64 -6.16 9.69 -10.17
C SER A 64 -5.45 9.18 -8.91
N ASN A 65 -5.55 9.94 -7.83
CA ASN A 65 -4.95 9.59 -6.53
C ASN A 65 -5.62 8.39 -5.85
N LEU A 66 -6.90 8.12 -6.11
CA LEU A 66 -7.64 7.00 -5.52
C LEU A 66 -7.33 5.70 -6.27
N LEU A 67 -7.24 5.78 -7.60
CA LEU A 67 -6.92 4.64 -8.45
C LEU A 67 -5.53 4.09 -8.16
N GLU A 68 -4.54 4.97 -7.95
CA GLU A 68 -3.21 4.57 -7.49
C GLU A 68 -3.26 3.91 -6.11
N LYS A 69 -4.04 4.42 -5.15
CA LYS A 69 -4.14 3.81 -3.81
C LYS A 69 -4.83 2.44 -3.84
N SER A 70 -5.78 2.24 -4.75
CA SER A 70 -6.53 0.97 -4.87
C SER A 70 -5.75 -0.09 -5.64
N GLY A 71 -5.06 0.28 -6.73
CA GLY A 71 -4.31 -0.64 -7.60
C GLY A 71 -2.85 -0.89 -7.16
N ASN A 72 -2.15 0.09 -6.58
CA ASN A 72 -0.72 -0.05 -6.34
C ASN A 72 -0.39 -0.79 -5.04
N VAL A 73 0.17 -1.99 -5.22
CA VAL A 73 0.87 -2.83 -4.23
C VAL A 73 1.99 -2.06 -3.51
N LYS A 74 2.45 -0.90 -4.02
CA LYS A 74 3.56 -0.10 -3.44
C LYS A 74 3.23 0.51 -2.08
N VAL A 75 1.96 0.69 -1.72
CA VAL A 75 1.58 1.08 -0.34
C VAL A 75 1.95 -0.01 0.66
N ASN A 76 2.08 -1.28 0.23
CA ASN A 76 2.57 -2.35 1.10
C ASN A 76 4.05 -2.19 1.45
N ALA A 77 4.90 -1.55 0.64
CA ALA A 77 6.32 -1.44 0.96
C ALA A 77 6.59 -0.46 2.13
N SER A 78 5.92 0.68 2.16
CA SER A 78 6.07 1.68 3.24
C SER A 78 5.39 1.25 4.55
N LEU A 79 4.30 0.49 4.44
CA LEU A 79 3.51 0.01 5.58
C LEU A 79 3.94 -1.36 6.13
N GLN A 80 4.45 -2.29 5.30
CA GLN A 80 5.09 -3.53 5.78
C GLN A 80 6.44 -3.24 6.44
N ALA A 81 7.19 -2.24 5.96
CA ALA A 81 8.43 -1.81 6.61
C ALA A 81 8.22 -1.33 8.05
N ARG A 82 6.98 -0.94 8.44
CA ARG A 82 6.64 -0.53 9.81
C ARG A 82 6.31 -1.69 10.76
N GLU A 83 6.17 -2.92 10.28
CA GLU A 83 5.82 -4.08 11.13
C GLU A 83 6.88 -5.20 11.16
N SER A 84 7.94 -5.14 10.35
CA SER A 84 8.99 -6.17 10.33
C SER A 84 9.98 -6.16 11.51
N ASP A 85 9.83 -5.28 12.51
CA ASP A 85 10.86 -5.09 13.55
C ASP A 85 10.57 -5.81 14.88
N ASN A 86 9.96 -7.00 14.85
CA ASN A 86 9.92 -7.84 16.06
C ASN A 86 10.38 -9.30 15.92
N GLN A 87 10.87 -9.72 14.75
CA GLN A 87 11.48 -11.05 14.60
C GLN A 87 12.54 -11.09 13.50
N GLN A 88 13.75 -10.53 13.71
CA GLN A 88 14.99 -11.18 13.21
C GLN A 88 16.27 -10.48 13.73
N PRO A 89 16.84 -10.93 14.86
CA PRO A 89 18.17 -10.50 15.31
C PRO A 89 19.33 -11.12 14.51
N SER A 90 19.07 -12.13 13.66
CA SER A 90 20.10 -13.00 13.06
C SER A 90 20.78 -12.41 11.82
N LYS A 91 20.03 -11.91 10.83
CA LYS A 91 20.60 -11.40 9.55
C LYS A 91 21.49 -10.17 9.71
N ARG A 92 21.27 -9.33 10.73
CA ARG A 92 22.11 -8.13 10.99
C ARG A 92 23.48 -8.47 11.56
N LYS A 93 23.64 -9.63 12.22
CA LYS A 93 24.92 -10.09 12.78
C LYS A 93 25.82 -10.71 11.69
N GLU A 94 25.24 -11.42 10.72
CA GLU A 94 25.99 -12.04 9.61
C GLU A 94 26.57 -11.00 8.65
N MET A 95 25.78 -10.03 8.19
CA MET A 95 26.28 -8.91 7.36
C MET A 95 27.38 -8.09 8.04
N LYS A 96 27.35 -7.98 9.38
CA LYS A 96 28.41 -7.29 10.13
C LYS A 96 29.72 -8.10 10.17
N LYS A 97 29.64 -9.42 10.33
CA LYS A 97 30.81 -10.32 10.31
C LYS A 97 31.48 -10.34 8.93
N GLU A 98 30.70 -10.39 7.86
CA GLU A 98 31.20 -10.40 6.49
C GLU A 98 31.91 -9.10 6.12
N LYS A 99 31.33 -7.94 6.46
CA LYS A 99 31.99 -6.63 6.30
C LYS A 99 33.28 -6.50 7.11
N MET A 100 33.35 -7.12 8.29
CA MET A 100 34.59 -7.15 9.10
C MET A 100 35.68 -8.01 8.47
N LYS A 101 35.33 -9.18 7.92
CA LYS A 101 36.29 -10.05 7.20
C LYS A 101 36.85 -9.35 5.95
N MET A 102 35.99 -8.70 5.16
CA MET A 102 36.39 -7.98 3.95
C MET A 102 37.30 -6.77 4.25
N LYS A 103 37.03 -6.05 5.36
CA LYS A 103 37.92 -4.98 5.85
C LYS A 103 39.27 -5.49 6.34
N LYS A 104 39.31 -6.66 6.99
CA LYS A 104 40.58 -7.29 7.43
C LYS A 104 41.41 -7.74 6.23
N ALA A 105 40.81 -8.41 5.24
CA ALA A 105 41.50 -8.83 4.02
C ALA A 105 42.12 -7.65 3.27
N ARG A 106 41.34 -6.58 3.07
CA ARG A 106 41.83 -5.35 2.43
C ARG A 106 42.96 -4.66 3.21
N LYS A 107 43.01 -4.81 4.54
CA LYS A 107 44.08 -4.25 5.36
C LYS A 107 45.39 -5.05 5.25
N VAL A 108 45.30 -6.37 5.02
CA VAL A 108 46.45 -7.24 4.77
C VAL A 108 47.03 -6.96 3.38
N GLU A 109 46.19 -6.85 2.35
CA GLU A 109 46.63 -6.53 0.98
C GLU A 109 47.32 -5.16 0.86
N ILE A 110 46.90 -4.18 1.67
CA ILE A 110 47.53 -2.85 1.72
C ILE A 110 48.88 -2.89 2.46
N ALA A 111 49.05 -3.79 3.43
CA ALA A 111 50.31 -3.96 4.15
C ALA A 111 51.39 -4.65 3.29
N GLU A 112 50.98 -5.55 2.39
CA GLU A 112 51.88 -6.25 1.48
C GLU A 112 52.34 -5.40 0.28
N ASN A 113 51.61 -4.33 -0.07
CA ASN A 113 51.95 -3.51 -1.23
C ASN A 113 51.60 -2.02 -1.01
N PRO A 114 52.49 -1.21 -0.42
CA PRO A 114 52.19 0.14 0.05
C PRO A 114 51.88 1.14 -1.08
N LEU A 115 52.29 0.85 -2.33
CA LEU A 115 51.98 1.69 -3.50
C LEU A 115 50.47 1.72 -3.84
N LYS A 116 49.71 0.66 -3.50
CA LYS A 116 48.23 0.63 -3.64
C LYS A 116 47.51 1.55 -2.65
N ALA A 117 48.18 1.99 -1.59
CA ALA A 117 47.59 2.91 -0.60
C ALA A 117 47.56 4.36 -1.10
N LEU A 118 48.47 4.73 -2.01
CA LEU A 118 48.58 6.07 -2.61
C LEU A 118 47.77 6.21 -3.92
N GLU A 119 47.14 5.13 -4.39
CA GLU A 119 46.36 5.14 -5.63
C GLU A 119 45.05 5.93 -5.44
N VAL A 120 44.98 7.11 -6.06
CA VAL A 120 43.80 7.98 -6.02
C VAL A 120 42.69 7.34 -6.84
N LYS A 121 41.73 6.70 -6.16
CA LYS A 121 40.52 6.19 -6.80
C LYS A 121 39.58 7.36 -7.12
N PRO A 122 38.97 7.40 -8.32
CA PRO A 122 37.95 8.39 -8.63
C PRO A 122 36.85 8.37 -7.55
N GLY A 123 36.48 9.54 -7.05
CA GLY A 123 35.52 9.69 -5.97
C GLY A 123 34.17 9.08 -6.34
N VAL A 124 33.71 8.09 -5.57
CA VAL A 124 32.40 7.48 -5.79
C VAL A 124 31.35 8.41 -5.17
N VAL A 125 30.41 8.90 -5.99
CA VAL A 125 29.27 9.70 -5.53
C VAL A 125 28.49 8.88 -4.49
N HIS A 126 28.34 9.42 -3.27
CA HIS A 126 27.64 8.71 -2.21
C HIS A 126 26.14 8.64 -2.54
N LYS A 127 25.72 7.53 -3.15
CA LYS A 127 24.30 7.22 -3.31
C LYS A 127 23.74 6.88 -1.94
N GLU A 128 22.81 7.69 -1.46
CA GLU A 128 22.14 7.46 -0.18
C GLU A 128 21.37 6.14 -0.24
N ASN A 129 21.66 5.24 0.70
CA ASN A 129 20.99 3.95 0.74
C ASN A 129 19.58 4.14 1.31
N GLY A 130 18.54 3.84 0.53
CA GLY A 130 17.14 4.00 0.96
C GLY A 130 16.81 3.28 2.26
N GLN A 131 17.49 2.17 2.57
CA GLN A 131 17.34 1.47 3.84
C GLN A 131 17.85 2.26 5.05
N LYS A 132 18.90 3.07 4.88
CA LYS A 132 19.42 3.94 5.95
C LYS A 132 18.45 5.09 6.22
N LYS A 133 17.95 5.75 5.17
CA LYS A 133 16.94 6.80 5.29
C LYS A 133 15.69 6.35 6.04
N LEU A 134 15.17 5.16 5.69
CA LEU A 134 14.01 4.58 6.38
C LEU A 134 14.30 4.26 7.86
N ALA A 135 15.54 3.92 8.20
CA ALA A 135 15.93 3.69 9.59
C ALA A 135 16.02 5.01 10.36
N GLU A 136 16.65 6.03 9.76
CA GLU A 136 16.74 7.39 10.31
C GLU A 136 15.34 8.00 10.54
N GLU A 137 14.43 7.89 9.57
CA GLU A 137 13.05 8.38 9.70
C GLU A 137 12.29 7.69 10.86
N LYS A 138 12.50 6.38 11.05
CA LYS A 138 11.92 5.64 12.18
C LYS A 138 12.50 6.08 13.52
N GLU A 139 13.80 6.37 13.57
CA GLU A 139 14.46 6.88 14.77
C GLU A 139 13.95 8.29 15.11
N GLU A 140 13.80 9.16 14.11
CA GLU A 140 13.18 10.48 14.28
C GLU A 140 11.75 10.41 14.80
N LEU A 141 10.92 9.51 14.25
CA LEU A 141 9.55 9.31 14.74
C LEU A 141 9.52 8.87 16.20
N LYS A 142 10.43 7.98 16.62
CA LYS A 142 10.56 7.57 18.02
C LYS A 142 10.99 8.74 18.91
N LEU A 143 11.93 9.57 18.46
CA LEU A 143 12.35 10.77 19.17
C LEU A 143 11.19 11.75 19.33
N ARG A 144 10.42 12.00 18.27
CA ARG A 144 9.20 12.83 18.32
C ARG A 144 8.17 12.28 19.30
N GLU A 145 7.96 10.96 19.31
CA GLU A 145 7.07 10.29 20.27
C GLU A 145 7.57 10.41 21.72
N MET A 146 8.88 10.45 21.95
CA MET A 146 9.47 10.69 23.27
C MET A 146 9.29 12.13 23.75
N MET A 147 9.31 13.11 22.84
CA MET A 147 9.08 14.53 23.14
C MET A 147 7.61 14.84 23.51
N ILE A 148 6.69 13.91 23.29
CA ILE A 148 5.29 14.07 23.73
C ILE A 148 5.25 14.18 25.25
N ALA A 149 4.70 15.28 25.75
CA ALA A 149 4.53 15.49 27.17
C ALA A 149 3.79 14.32 27.84
N LYS A 150 4.25 13.93 29.04
CA LYS A 150 3.73 12.76 29.78
C LYS A 150 2.20 12.75 29.90
N LYS A 151 1.57 13.92 30.08
CA LYS A 151 0.10 14.09 30.16
C LYS A 151 -0.66 13.62 28.91
N TYR A 152 -0.07 13.72 27.72
CA TYR A 152 -0.72 13.35 26.44
C TYR A 152 -0.31 11.98 25.92
N ARG A 153 0.65 11.31 26.57
CA ARG A 153 1.20 10.02 26.10
C ARG A 153 0.13 8.94 25.93
N ARG A 154 -0.83 8.83 26.86
CA ARG A 154 -1.93 7.83 26.78
C ARG A 154 -2.87 8.10 25.61
N ALA A 155 -3.26 9.36 25.41
CA ALA A 155 -4.15 9.74 24.31
C ALA A 155 -3.49 9.45 22.96
N TYR A 156 -2.22 9.84 22.80
CA TYR A 156 -1.44 9.54 21.60
C TYR A 156 -1.34 8.04 21.33
N GLN A 157 -1.00 7.23 22.34
CA GLN A 157 -0.93 5.77 22.19
C GLN A 157 -2.26 5.16 21.75
N LYS A 158 -3.39 5.64 22.29
CA LYS A 158 -4.73 5.20 21.90
C LYS A 158 -5.03 5.56 20.44
N MET A 159 -4.69 6.77 20.02
CA MET A 159 -4.84 7.21 18.62
C MET A 159 -3.98 6.36 17.67
N LYS A 160 -2.70 6.16 18.00
CA LYS A 160 -1.76 5.35 17.22
C LYS A 160 -2.22 3.90 17.11
N PHE A 161 -2.76 3.32 18.18
CA PHE A 161 -3.33 1.97 18.15
C PHE A 161 -4.57 1.90 17.26
N GLY A 162 -5.46 2.89 17.33
CA GLY A 162 -6.62 3.01 16.45
C GLY A 162 -6.23 3.06 14.98
N GLN A 163 -5.28 3.94 14.61
CA GLN A 163 -4.74 4.04 13.25
C GLN A 163 -4.11 2.73 12.79
N LYS A 164 -3.36 2.05 13.67
CA LYS A 164 -2.76 0.74 13.35
C LYS A 164 -3.82 -0.33 13.10
N ARG A 165 -4.90 -0.33 13.87
CA ARG A 165 -6.02 -1.27 13.68
C ARG A 165 -6.73 -1.03 12.35
N GLN A 166 -7.07 0.22 12.04
CA GLN A 166 -7.68 0.59 10.76
C GLN A 166 -6.79 0.20 9.59
N ALA A 167 -5.49 0.51 9.64
CA ALA A 167 -4.54 0.12 8.59
C ALA A 167 -4.48 -1.40 8.37
N LYS A 168 -4.60 -2.22 9.43
CA LYS A 168 -4.66 -3.68 9.30
C LYS A 168 -5.95 -4.15 8.64
N GLU A 169 -7.08 -3.57 9.00
CA GLU A 169 -8.39 -3.89 8.41
C GLU A 169 -8.39 -3.54 6.91
N VAL A 170 -7.89 -2.37 6.54
CA VAL A 170 -7.74 -1.94 5.14
C VAL A 170 -6.84 -2.89 4.36
N ARG A 171 -5.68 -3.27 4.88
CA ARG A 171 -4.80 -4.26 4.23
C ARG A 171 -5.49 -5.61 4.03
N LYS A 172 -6.32 -6.04 4.99
CA LYS A 172 -7.11 -7.28 4.88
C LYS A 172 -8.12 -7.18 3.75
N LEU A 173 -8.81 -6.05 3.61
CA LEU A 173 -9.78 -5.81 2.54
C LEU A 173 -9.09 -5.78 1.16
N VAL A 174 -7.98 -5.06 1.03
CA VAL A 174 -7.17 -5.02 -0.21
C VAL A 174 -6.71 -6.42 -0.60
N LYS A 175 -6.22 -7.22 0.37
CA LYS A 175 -5.79 -8.60 0.09
C LYS A 175 -6.95 -9.48 -0.37
N LYS A 176 -8.12 -9.36 0.27
CA LYS A 176 -9.33 -10.08 -0.14
C LYS A 176 -9.76 -9.69 -1.55
N ARG A 177 -9.71 -8.41 -1.89
CA ARG A 177 -10.07 -7.95 -3.24
C ARG A 177 -9.15 -8.56 -4.29
N LYS A 178 -7.84 -8.53 -4.08
CA LYS A 178 -6.87 -9.16 -4.99
C LYS A 178 -7.16 -10.64 -5.20
N MET A 179 -7.41 -11.38 -4.12
CA MET A 179 -7.78 -12.79 -4.22
C MET A 179 -9.06 -13.03 -5.05
N ILE A 180 -10.03 -12.11 -5.00
CA ILE A 180 -11.23 -12.19 -5.82
C ILE A 180 -10.91 -11.90 -7.30
N GLU A 181 -10.06 -10.89 -7.56
CA GLU A 181 -9.62 -10.55 -8.92
C GLU A 181 -8.83 -11.69 -9.55
N ASP A 182 -7.89 -12.28 -8.80
CA ASP A 182 -7.10 -13.44 -9.22
C ASP A 182 -8.03 -14.64 -9.52
N ALA A 183 -9.00 -14.93 -8.65
CA ALA A 183 -9.96 -16.01 -8.88
C ALA A 183 -10.91 -15.76 -10.06
N VAL A 184 -11.31 -14.50 -10.31
CA VAL A 184 -12.11 -14.16 -11.49
C VAL A 184 -11.29 -14.31 -12.77
N HIS A 185 -10.01 -13.92 -12.74
CA HIS A 185 -9.08 -14.08 -13.86
C HIS A 185 -8.89 -15.56 -14.21
N GLU A 186 -8.57 -16.40 -13.23
CA GLU A 186 -8.38 -17.84 -13.41
C GLU A 186 -9.64 -18.51 -14.00
N ASN A 187 -10.82 -18.18 -13.47
CA ASN A 187 -12.09 -18.73 -14.00
C ASN A 187 -12.39 -18.26 -15.43
N SER A 188 -11.92 -17.08 -15.84
CA SER A 188 -12.12 -16.58 -17.20
C SER A 188 -11.19 -17.23 -18.23
N GLU A 189 -9.99 -17.64 -17.82
CA GLU A 189 -9.03 -18.35 -18.68
C GLU A 189 -9.49 -19.79 -18.93
N VAL A 190 -10.05 -20.47 -17.92
CA VAL A 190 -10.53 -21.86 -18.05
C VAL A 190 -11.70 -22.01 -19.05
N ILE A 191 -12.48 -20.95 -19.28
CA ILE A 191 -13.65 -20.99 -20.20
C ILE A 191 -13.23 -20.80 -21.67
N GLN A 192 -11.99 -20.39 -21.95
CA GLN A 192 -11.50 -20.17 -23.33
C GLN A 192 -10.83 -21.40 -23.96
N ASP A 193 -10.58 -22.46 -23.19
CA ASP A 193 -9.88 -23.68 -23.64
C ASP A 193 -10.82 -24.87 -23.97
N ASP A 194 -12.15 -24.68 -23.91
CA ASP A 194 -13.20 -25.64 -24.33
C ASP A 194 -14.00 -25.12 -25.55
#